data_AF-A0A966VTM3-F1
#
_entry.id   AF-A0A966VTM3-F1
#
_cell.length_a   1.000
_cell.length_b   1.000
_cell.length_c   1.000
_cell.angle_alpha   90.00
_cell.angle_beta   90.00
_cell.angle_gamma   90.00
#
_symmetry.space_group_name_H-M   'P 1'
#
loop_
_entity.id
_entity.type
_entity.pdbx_description
1 polymer ?
#
loop_
_entity_poly.entity_id
_entity_poly.type
_entity_poly.pdbx_seq_one_letter_code
_entity_poly.pdbx_strand_id
1 'polypeptide(L)'
;MWGLLSAPLAWLLVVYVGSLALLVVSAFFSLDDFTGKPTTELTTSNISEAFTQGEYLSLVVRSVAVASAATLLCFALAMPAAFYIARLASQRTRRALVVALILPLWTGYLVKAFALRAVLAPGSE
;
A
#
# COMPACT_ATOMS: atom_id res chain seq x y z
N MET A 1 30.15 17.29 -2.90
CA MET A 1 29.44 15.99 -2.77
C MET A 1 27.92 16.13 -2.64
N TRP A 2 27.39 17.17 -1.96
CA TRP A 2 25.93 17.41 -1.83
C TRP A 2 25.23 17.91 -3.11
N GLY A 3 25.95 18.64 -3.99
CA GLY A 3 25.39 19.17 -5.25
C GLY A 3 25.13 18.12 -6.35
N LEU A 4 25.62 16.89 -6.19
CA LEU A 4 25.37 15.79 -7.15
C LEU A 4 24.04 15.08 -6.86
N LEU A 5 23.59 15.06 -5.60
CA LEU A 5 22.30 14.49 -5.21
C LEU A 5 21.15 15.51 -5.33
N SER A 6 21.44 16.81 -5.29
CA SER A 6 20.41 17.85 -5.37
C SER A 6 19.68 17.85 -6.71
N ALA A 7 20.35 17.57 -7.84
CA ALA A 7 19.71 17.52 -9.16
C ALA A 7 18.71 16.33 -9.31
N PRO A 8 19.08 15.07 -8.99
CA PRO A 8 18.12 13.95 -8.98
C PRO A 8 17.00 14.12 -7.95
N LEU A 9 17.30 14.63 -6.75
CA LEU A 9 16.30 14.86 -5.70
C LEU A 9 15.32 15.96 -6.09
N ALA A 10 15.81 17.07 -6.65
CA ALA A 10 14.96 18.14 -7.16
C ALA A 10 14.06 17.64 -8.28
N TRP A 11 14.60 16.82 -9.20
CA TRP A 11 13.80 16.23 -10.27
C TRP A 11 12.70 15.30 -9.76
N LEU A 12 13.03 14.37 -8.84
CA LEU A 12 12.04 13.49 -8.22
C LEU A 12 10.96 14.28 -7.48
N LEU A 13 11.35 15.32 -6.74
CA LEU A 13 10.41 16.18 -6.03
C LEU A 13 9.50 16.91 -7.01
N VAL A 14 10.04 17.51 -8.08
CA VAL A 14 9.25 18.21 -9.09
C VAL A 14 8.27 17.28 -9.81
N VAL A 15 8.71 16.10 -10.24
CA VAL A 15 7.85 15.14 -10.94
C VAL A 15 6.79 14.57 -9.99
N TYR A 16 7.16 14.20 -8.77
CA TYR A 16 6.24 13.63 -7.78
C TYR A 16 5.22 14.67 -7.30
N VAL A 17 5.68 15.84 -6.88
CA VAL A 17 4.81 16.94 -6.44
C VAL A 17 3.98 17.45 -7.61
N GLY A 18 4.53 17.53 -8.81
CA GLY A 18 3.79 17.87 -10.03
C GLY A 18 2.68 16.87 -10.33
N SER A 19 2.96 15.57 -10.24
CA SER A 19 1.94 14.53 -10.42
C SER A 19 0.85 14.58 -9.35
N LEU A 20 1.22 14.81 -8.08
CA LEU A 20 0.26 15.02 -6.99
C LEU A 20 -0.58 16.28 -7.21
N ALA A 21 0.03 17.38 -7.65
CA ALA A 21 -0.67 18.63 -7.95
C ALA A 21 -1.66 18.43 -9.09
N LEU A 22 -1.29 17.71 -10.16
CA LEU A 22 -2.19 17.35 -11.24
C LEU A 22 -3.35 16.47 -10.75
N LEU A 23 -3.09 15.53 -9.85
CA LEU A 23 -4.14 14.70 -9.23
C LEU A 23 -5.10 15.57 -8.41
N VAL A 24 -4.58 16.45 -7.56
CA VAL A 24 -5.41 17.38 -6.76
C VAL A 24 -6.21 18.29 -7.67
N VAL A 25 -5.60 18.87 -8.70
CA VAL A 25 -6.27 19.73 -9.68
C VAL A 25 -7.34 18.95 -10.45
N SER A 26 -7.08 17.69 -10.81
CA SER A 26 -8.07 16.83 -11.46
C SER A 26 -9.29 16.53 -10.58
N ALA A 27 -9.15 16.55 -9.25
CA ALA A 27 -10.28 16.40 -8.34
C ALA A 27 -11.24 17.61 -8.36
N PHE A 28 -10.78 18.78 -8.81
CA PHE A 28 -11.61 19.98 -9.01
C PHE A 28 -12.24 20.08 -10.40
N PHE A 29 -11.80 19.25 -11.36
CA PHE A 29 -12.40 19.15 -12.69
C PHE A 29 -13.45 18.03 -12.70
N SER A 30 -14.62 18.26 -13.30
CA SER A 30 -15.68 17.23 -13.38
C SER A 30 -15.17 16.01 -14.16
N LEU A 31 -15.34 14.80 -13.63
CA LEU A 31 -15.06 13.58 -14.39
C LEU A 31 -16.31 13.22 -15.19
N ASP A 32 -16.15 13.00 -16.49
CA ASP A 32 -17.21 12.43 -17.31
C ASP A 32 -17.38 10.94 -16.95
N ASP A 33 -18.54 10.55 -16.42
CA ASP A 33 -18.83 9.18 -15.90
C ASP A 33 -18.60 8.06 -16.92
N PHE A 34 -18.60 8.38 -18.22
CA PHE A 34 -18.43 7.41 -19.29
C PHE A 34 -16.97 7.28 -19.77
N THR A 35 -16.20 8.37 -19.71
CA THR A 35 -14.83 8.40 -20.25
C THR A 35 -13.73 8.57 -19.20
N GLY A 36 -14.07 8.91 -17.96
CA GLY A 36 -13.10 9.17 -16.88
C GLY A 36 -12.15 10.33 -17.18
N LYS A 37 -12.53 11.22 -18.12
CA LYS A 37 -11.72 12.37 -18.53
C LYS A 37 -12.16 13.63 -17.76
N PRO A 38 -11.21 14.45 -17.29
CA PRO A 38 -11.55 15.73 -16.67
C PRO A 38 -12.12 16.69 -17.74
N THR A 39 -13.35 17.15 -17.53
CA THR A 39 -14.00 18.19 -18.34
C THR A 39 -13.61 19.58 -17.82
N THR A 40 -13.74 20.59 -18.68
CA THR A 40 -13.30 21.98 -18.41
C THR A 40 -14.26 22.76 -17.49
N GLU A 41 -15.18 22.08 -16.80
CA GLU A 41 -16.09 22.71 -15.84
C GLU A 41 -15.54 22.55 -14.43
N LEU A 42 -15.23 23.70 -13.80
CA LEU A 42 -14.82 23.76 -12.40
C LEU A 42 -16.03 23.44 -11.54
N THR A 43 -16.03 22.26 -10.91
CA THR A 43 -17.13 21.85 -10.04
C THR A 43 -16.60 21.31 -8.71
N THR A 44 -17.24 21.72 -7.62
CA THR A 44 -17.00 21.15 -6.28
C THR A 44 -17.80 19.87 -6.05
N SER A 45 -18.59 19.45 -7.04
CA SER A 45 -19.46 18.26 -6.97
C SER A 45 -18.67 16.99 -6.67
N ASN A 46 -17.52 16.74 -7.32
CA ASN A 46 -16.71 15.53 -7.08
C ASN A 46 -16.30 15.39 -5.61
N ILE A 47 -15.97 16.50 -4.95
CA ILE A 47 -15.58 16.49 -3.53
C ILE A 47 -16.81 16.18 -2.69
N SER A 48 -17.94 16.84 -2.93
CA SER A 48 -19.17 16.52 -2.20
C SER A 48 -19.65 15.10 -2.44
N GLU A 49 -19.49 14.58 -3.66
CA GLU A 49 -19.90 13.23 -4.06
C GLU A 49 -19.02 12.17 -3.41
N ALA A 50 -17.71 12.41 -3.31
CA ALA A 50 -16.78 11.55 -2.57
C ALA A 50 -17.15 11.42 -1.07
N PHE A 51 -17.75 12.46 -0.48
CA PHE A 51 -18.20 12.44 0.92
C PHE A 51 -19.68 12.06 1.10
N THR A 52 -20.52 12.17 0.08
CA THR A 52 -21.97 11.93 0.16
C THR A 52 -22.36 10.55 -0.38
N GLN A 53 -21.63 10.03 -1.36
CA GLN A 53 -21.84 8.67 -1.85
C GLN A 53 -21.22 7.67 -0.87
N GLY A 54 -22.10 6.90 -0.23
CA GLY A 54 -21.70 5.88 0.74
C GLY A 54 -20.75 4.81 0.18
N GLU A 55 -20.70 4.62 -1.13
CA GLU A 55 -19.80 3.66 -1.78
C GLU A 55 -18.33 4.05 -1.62
N TYR A 56 -17.95 5.31 -1.87
CA TYR A 56 -16.57 5.78 -1.69
C TYR A 56 -16.15 5.70 -0.22
N LEU A 57 -17.01 6.12 0.71
CA LEU A 57 -16.74 6.00 2.14
C LEU A 57 -16.60 4.54 2.59
N SER A 58 -17.45 3.64 2.08
CA SER A 58 -17.37 2.21 2.37
C SER A 58 -16.05 1.60 1.88
N LEU A 59 -15.59 1.99 0.68
CA LEU A 59 -14.29 1.57 0.15
C LEU A 59 -13.13 2.03 1.04
N VAL A 60 -13.15 3.28 1.50
CA VAL A 60 -12.13 3.83 2.41
C VAL A 60 -12.14 3.09 3.74
N VAL A 61 -13.31 2.94 4.36
CA VAL A 61 -13.46 2.24 5.65
C VAL A 61 -13.00 0.80 5.54
N ARG A 62 -13.38 0.08 4.48
CA ARG A 62 -12.94 -1.31 4.26
C ARG A 62 -11.43 -1.41 4.08
N SER A 63 -10.83 -0.50 3.32
CA SER A 63 -9.39 -0.48 3.09
C SER A 63 -8.61 -0.18 4.38
N VAL A 64 -9.07 0.80 5.16
CA VAL A 64 -8.50 1.14 6.47
C VAL A 64 -8.69 0.00 7.47
N ALA A 65 -9.86 -0.66 7.48
CA ALA A 65 -10.13 -1.81 8.33
C ALA A 65 -9.17 -2.98 8.00
N VAL A 66 -8.97 -3.28 6.72
CA VAL A 66 -8.01 -4.32 6.30
C VAL A 66 -6.57 -3.94 6.66
N ALA A 67 -6.17 -2.69 6.41
CA ALA A 67 -4.83 -2.22 6.73
C ALA A 67 -4.55 -2.27 8.24
N SER A 68 -5.47 -1.75 9.06
CA SER A 68 -5.35 -1.75 10.52
C SER A 68 -5.34 -3.17 11.09
N ALA A 69 -6.24 -4.05 10.62
CA ALA A 69 -6.24 -5.45 11.02
C ALA A 69 -4.90 -6.13 10.66
N ALA A 70 -4.39 -5.93 9.45
CA ALA A 70 -3.11 -6.48 9.02
C ALA A 70 -1.94 -5.95 9.86
N THR A 71 -1.90 -4.65 10.17
CA THR A 71 -0.88 -4.05 11.04
C THR A 71 -0.91 -4.62 12.45
N LEU A 72 -2.10 -4.72 13.05
CA LEU A 72 -2.26 -5.27 14.41
C LEU A 72 -1.87 -6.75 14.47
N LEU A 73 -2.29 -7.56 13.50
CA LEU A 73 -1.91 -8.97 13.40
C LEU A 73 -0.40 -9.13 13.21
N CYS A 74 0.20 -8.33 12.32
CA CYS A 74 1.65 -8.34 12.11
C CYS A 74 2.38 -7.96 13.39
N PHE A 75 1.95 -6.92 14.10
CA PHE A 75 2.56 -6.50 15.36
C PHE A 75 2.42 -7.57 16.45
N ALA A 76 1.23 -8.14 16.60
CA ALA A 76 0.94 -9.19 17.57
C ALA A 76 1.76 -10.47 17.36
N LEU A 77 2.09 -10.81 16.10
CA LEU A 77 2.93 -11.96 15.75
C LEU A 77 4.43 -11.63 15.76
N ALA A 78 4.81 -10.44 15.28
CA ALA A 78 6.20 -10.03 15.17
C ALA A 78 6.83 -9.73 16.54
N MET A 79 6.09 -9.12 17.46
CA MET A 79 6.58 -8.82 18.82
C MET A 79 7.03 -10.06 19.60
N PRO A 80 6.25 -11.15 19.74
CA PRO A 80 6.70 -12.34 20.45
C PRO A 80 7.86 -13.03 19.72
N ALA A 81 7.85 -13.06 18.38
CA ALA A 81 8.95 -13.62 17.60
C ALA A 81 10.26 -12.83 17.82
N ALA A 82 10.19 -11.49 17.80
CA ALA A 82 11.32 -10.61 18.05
C ALA A 82 11.85 -10.77 19.49
N PHE A 83 10.96 -10.87 20.47
CA PHE A 83 11.34 -11.10 21.87
C PHE A 83 12.04 -12.45 22.06
N TYR A 84 11.54 -13.51 21.44
CA TYR A 84 12.15 -14.85 21.49
C TYR A 84 13.55 -14.85 20.86
N ILE A 85 13.71 -14.21 19.69
CA ILE A 85 15.00 -14.07 19.02
C ILE A 85 15.98 -13.24 19.86
N ALA A 86 15.51 -12.20 20.54
CA ALA A 86 16.35 -11.31 21.33
C ALA A 86 16.81 -11.92 22.66
N ARG A 87 15.96 -12.70 23.34
CA ARG A 87 16.25 -13.23 24.69
C ARG A 87 16.65 -14.71 24.77
N LEU A 88 16.10 -15.60 23.93
CA LEU A 88 16.23 -17.05 24.11
C LEU A 88 16.97 -17.77 22.98
N ALA A 89 17.15 -17.15 21.82
CA ALA A 89 17.67 -17.85 20.65
C ALA A 89 19.20 -18.02 20.68
N SER A 90 19.64 -19.28 20.56
CA SER A 90 21.04 -19.62 20.29
C SER A 90 21.53 -19.02 18.95
N GLN A 91 22.83 -18.81 18.78
CA GLN A 91 23.43 -18.24 17.55
C GLN A 91 22.98 -18.95 16.25
N ARG A 92 22.78 -20.28 16.28
CA ARG A 92 22.30 -21.05 15.11
C ARG A 92 20.80 -20.84 14.87
N THR A 93 19.99 -20.88 15.92
CA THR A 93 18.53 -20.69 15.82
C THR A 93 18.17 -19.28 15.36
N ARG A 94 18.90 -18.26 15.84
CA ARG A 94 18.75 -16.87 15.39
C ARG A 94 19.00 -16.71 13.89
N ARG A 95 20.09 -17.31 13.38
CA ARG A 95 20.40 -17.28 11.94
C ARG A 95 19.32 -17.96 11.11
N ALA A 96 18.85 -19.13 11.53
CA ALA A 96 17.78 -19.86 10.82
C ALA A 96 16.47 -19.07 10.78
N LEU A 97 16.04 -18.47 11.91
CA LEU A 97 14.83 -17.67 11.98
C LEU A 97 14.90 -16.41 11.11
N VAL A 98 16.04 -15.73 11.08
CA VAL A 98 16.25 -14.54 10.23
C VAL A 98 16.19 -14.92 8.75
N VAL A 99 16.82 -16.03 8.35
CA VAL A 99 16.77 -16.53 6.96
C VAL A 99 15.34 -16.90 6.58
N ALA A 100 14.61 -17.61 7.46
CA ALA A 100 13.21 -17.97 7.23
C ALA A 100 12.28 -16.74 7.11
N LEU A 101 12.59 -15.64 7.78
CA LEU A 101 11.82 -14.38 7.69
C LEU A 101 12.15 -13.60 6.41
N ILE A 102 13.41 -13.61 6.00
CA ILE A 102 13.88 -12.86 4.83
C ILE A 102 13.53 -13.58 3.52
N LEU A 103 13.66 -14.90 3.45
CA LEU A 103 13.32 -15.70 2.25
C LEU A 103 11.95 -15.37 1.63
N PRO A 104 10.84 -15.31 2.40
CA PRO A 104 9.55 -14.91 1.86
C PRO A 104 9.51 -13.43 1.52
N LEU A 105 10.39 -12.56 2.01
CA LEU A 105 10.43 -11.17 1.55
C LEU A 105 10.94 -11.06 0.11
N TRP A 106 11.90 -11.91 -0.28
CA TRP A 106 12.47 -11.94 -1.64
C TRP A 106 11.51 -12.50 -2.70
N THR A 107 10.47 -13.25 -2.31
CA THR A 107 9.46 -13.69 -3.29
C THR A 107 8.62 -12.52 -3.76
N GLY A 108 8.43 -12.44 -5.08
CA GLY A 108 7.62 -11.39 -5.70
C GLY A 108 6.18 -11.41 -5.20
N TYR A 109 5.55 -10.22 -5.13
CA TYR A 109 4.17 -10.08 -4.68
C TYR A 109 3.20 -10.98 -5.44
N LEU A 110 3.39 -11.11 -6.76
CA LEU A 110 2.58 -11.98 -7.61
C LEU A 110 2.64 -13.45 -7.17
N VAL A 111 3.83 -13.97 -6.87
CA VAL A 111 4.01 -15.36 -6.45
C VAL A 111 3.25 -15.63 -5.15
N LYS A 112 3.33 -14.71 -4.18
CA LYS A 112 2.59 -14.82 -2.91
C LYS A 112 1.09 -14.77 -3.13
N ALA A 113 0.62 -13.84 -3.96
CA ALA A 113 -0.79 -13.69 -4.26
C ALA A 113 -1.36 -14.94 -4.95
N PHE A 114 -0.66 -15.50 -5.93
CA PHE A 114 -1.08 -16.73 -6.61
C PHE A 114 -1.00 -17.95 -5.69
N ALA A 115 0.05 -18.08 -4.87
CA ALA A 115 0.17 -19.17 -3.91
C ALA A 115 -0.99 -19.13 -2.89
N LEU A 116 -1.30 -17.95 -2.35
CA LEU A 116 -2.41 -17.80 -1.41
C LEU A 116 -3.76 -18.07 -2.08
N ARG A 117 -3.94 -17.58 -3.32
CA ARG A 117 -5.13 -17.88 -4.11
C ARG A 117 -5.27 -19.37 -4.40
N ALA A 118 -4.18 -20.09 -4.65
CA ALA A 118 -4.20 -21.53 -4.86
C ALA A 118 -4.53 -22.31 -3.57
N VAL A 119 -4.03 -21.86 -2.42
CA VAL A 119 -4.35 -22.46 -1.11
C VAL A 119 -5.80 -22.19 -0.69
N LEU A 120 -6.32 -21.00 -0.99
CA LEU A 120 -7.70 -20.59 -0.69
C LEU A 120 -8.70 -20.98 -1.78
N ALA A 121 -8.22 -21.46 -2.93
CA ALA A 121 -9.10 -21.93 -3.99
C ALA A 121 -9.87 -23.14 -3.45
N PRO A 122 -11.21 -23.13 -3.48
CA PRO A 122 -11.96 -24.34 -3.21
C PRO A 122 -11.47 -25.39 -4.21
N GLY A 123 -11.16 -26.60 -3.72
CA GLY A 123 -10.70 -27.71 -4.55
C GLY A 123 -11.77 -28.05 -5.59
N SER A 124 -11.71 -27.39 -6.74
CA SER A 124 -12.39 -27.83 -7.95
C SER A 124 -11.54 -28.98 -8.47
N GLU A 125 -11.98 -30.19 -8.15
CA GLU A 125 -11.73 -31.38 -8.96
C GLU A 125 -11.92 -31.09 -10.46
#